data_AF-A0A958SIX5-F1
#
_entry.id   AF-A0A958SIX5-F1
#
_cell.length_a   1.000
_cell.length_b   1.000
_cell.length_c   1.000
_cell.angle_alpha   90.00
_cell.angle_beta   90.00
_cell.angle_gamma   90.00
#
_symmetry.space_group_name_H-M   'P 1'
#
loop_
_entity.id
_entity.type
_entity.pdbx_description
1 polymer ?
#
loop_
_entity_poly.entity_id
_entity_poly.type
_entity_poly.pdbx_seq_one_letter_code
_entity_poly.pdbx_strand_id
1 'polypeptide(L)'
;MKQVLLMFMISMLWVSSSLARVGQEGHGGDIVVSEFFGLAEEILESFKELPSKDLPSEDFVALFSESLEKVEVTSLDRVKLGDTEVDAINFPDIDEPKILLGRERWLDPRITMDMRKQLIIHEFLSIMGFDDKYYRLSHRLKQLISKPSIRPN
;
A
#
# COMPACT_ATOMS: atom_id res chain seq x y z
N MET A 1 -5.94 -0.66 68.89
CA MET A 1 -6.70 -1.18 67.72
C MET A 1 -7.14 0.01 66.88
N LYS A 2 -7.05 -0.07 65.54
CA LYS A 2 -7.50 0.92 64.52
C LYS A 2 -6.47 1.87 63.89
N GLN A 3 -5.24 1.44 63.57
CA GLN A 3 -4.40 2.22 62.61
C GLN A 3 -3.47 1.33 61.73
N VAL A 4 -3.86 0.10 61.42
CA VAL A 4 -3.06 -0.80 60.55
C VAL A 4 -3.80 -1.22 59.28
N LEU A 5 -4.97 -0.64 58.99
CA LEU A 5 -5.82 -1.06 57.87
C LEU A 5 -6.02 0.03 56.80
N LEU A 6 -4.98 0.81 56.49
CA LEU A 6 -5.05 1.83 55.42
C LEU A 6 -3.80 1.85 54.54
N MET A 7 -3.16 0.69 54.34
CA MET A 7 -1.96 0.58 53.50
C MET A 7 -2.02 -0.60 52.52
N PHE A 8 -3.23 -1.06 52.18
CA PHE A 8 -3.45 -2.18 51.26
C PHE A 8 -4.42 -1.85 50.11
N MET A 9 -4.58 -0.56 49.79
CA MET A 9 -5.51 -0.07 48.76
C MET A 9 -4.86 0.87 47.73
N ILE A 10 -3.53 0.81 47.59
CA ILE A 10 -2.75 1.57 46.58
C ILE A 10 -1.81 0.60 45.83
N SER A 11 -2.31 -0.57 45.45
CA SER A 11 -1.57 -1.53 44.62
C SER A 11 -2.40 -2.09 43.45
N MET A 12 -3.62 -1.59 43.24
CA MET A 12 -4.56 -2.08 42.21
C MET A 12 -4.82 -1.06 41.09
N LEU A 13 -3.91 -0.10 40.89
CA LEU A 13 -3.95 0.82 39.74
C LEU A 13 -2.71 0.64 38.86
N TRP A 14 -2.34 -0.61 38.60
CA TRP A 14 -1.75 -0.95 37.31
C TRP A 14 -2.89 -1.49 36.47
N VAL A 15 -3.81 -0.58 36.08
CA VAL A 15 -4.62 -0.81 34.90
C VAL A 15 -3.59 -0.87 33.78
N SER A 16 -3.20 -2.10 33.44
CA SER A 16 -2.57 -2.38 32.17
C SER A 16 -3.52 -1.80 31.14
N SER A 17 -3.19 -0.61 30.64
CA SER A 17 -3.68 -0.16 29.35
C SER A 17 -3.25 -1.25 28.40
N SER A 18 -4.10 -2.25 28.21
CA SER A 18 -4.13 -2.97 26.96
C SER A 18 -4.13 -1.85 25.94
N LEU A 19 -3.01 -1.68 25.24
CA LEU A 19 -3.06 -1.06 23.92
C LEU A 19 -4.16 -1.87 23.25
N ALA A 20 -5.35 -1.27 23.15
CA ALA A 20 -6.24 -1.60 22.09
C ALA A 20 -5.39 -1.28 20.86
N ARG A 21 -4.65 -2.29 20.37
CA ARG A 21 -4.34 -2.35 18.97
C ARG A 21 -5.72 -2.38 18.33
N VAL A 22 -6.16 -1.20 17.92
CA VAL A 22 -7.14 -1.01 16.86
C VAL A 22 -6.55 -1.84 15.72
N GLY A 23 -6.96 -3.10 15.71
CA GLY A 23 -6.38 -4.15 14.89
C GLY A 23 -7.06 -4.04 13.56
N GLN A 24 -6.26 -3.68 12.55
CA GLN A 24 -6.62 -3.67 11.14
C GLN A 24 -7.99 -3.03 10.88
N GLU A 25 -7.98 -1.72 10.65
CA GLU A 25 -9.00 -1.11 9.83
C GLU A 25 -9.01 -1.85 8.48
N GLY A 26 -9.80 -2.93 8.38
CA GLY A 26 -10.36 -3.27 7.10
C GLY A 26 -11.00 -1.97 6.62
N HIS A 27 -10.63 -1.49 5.44
CA HIS A 27 -10.99 -0.19 4.85
C HIS A 27 -12.51 0.10 4.79
N GLY A 28 -13.36 -0.64 5.48
CA GLY A 28 -14.51 -0.12 6.21
C GLY A 28 -15.61 0.45 5.33
N GLY A 29 -15.61 0.13 4.03
CA GLY A 29 -16.54 0.65 3.03
C GLY A 29 -15.88 1.33 1.84
N ASP A 30 -14.57 1.60 1.87
CA ASP A 30 -13.86 2.15 0.73
C ASP A 30 -13.47 1.05 -0.28
N ILE A 31 -14.40 0.76 -1.20
CA ILE A 31 -14.19 -0.21 -2.29
C ILE A 31 -12.96 0.12 -3.15
N VAL A 32 -12.61 1.40 -3.30
CA VAL A 32 -11.50 1.82 -4.16
C VAL A 32 -10.17 1.47 -3.52
N VAL A 33 -10.01 1.76 -2.23
CA VAL A 33 -8.80 1.37 -1.49
C VAL A 33 -8.70 -0.15 -1.37
N SER A 34 -9.81 -0.84 -1.11
CA SER A 34 -9.87 -2.29 -1.08
C SER A 34 -9.45 -2.93 -2.42
N GLU A 35 -9.93 -2.40 -3.55
CA GLU A 35 -9.53 -2.88 -4.88
C GLU A 35 -8.05 -2.58 -5.16
N PHE A 36 -7.57 -1.39 -4.79
CA PHE A 36 -6.17 -0.99 -4.95
C PHE A 36 -5.22 -1.99 -4.28
N PHE A 37 -5.46 -2.32 -3.01
CA PHE A 37 -4.63 -3.29 -2.29
C PHE A 37 -4.78 -4.71 -2.85
N GLY A 38 -5.98 -5.16 -3.19
CA GLY A 38 -6.17 -6.48 -3.78
C GLY A 38 -5.38 -6.66 -5.08
N LEU A 39 -5.38 -5.64 -5.95
CA LEU A 39 -4.58 -5.66 -7.16
C LEU A 39 -3.07 -5.58 -6.88
N ALA A 40 -2.65 -4.86 -5.83
CA ALA A 40 -1.25 -4.76 -5.46
C ALA A 40 -0.72 -6.09 -4.89
N GLU A 41 -1.54 -6.83 -4.14
CA GLU A 41 -1.23 -8.21 -3.71
C GLU A 41 -1.11 -9.16 -4.90
N GLU A 42 -2.04 -9.10 -5.87
CA GLU A 42 -1.92 -9.89 -7.12
C GLU A 42 -0.62 -9.60 -7.89
N ILE A 43 -0.24 -8.31 -7.95
CA ILE A 43 1.01 -7.88 -8.58
C ILE A 43 2.21 -8.45 -7.84
N LEU A 44 2.22 -8.41 -6.50
CA LEU A 44 3.28 -8.98 -5.68
C LEU A 44 3.45 -10.48 -5.94
N GLU A 45 2.36 -11.25 -5.98
CA GLU A 45 2.41 -12.67 -6.30
C GLU A 45 2.98 -12.91 -7.69
N SER A 46 2.61 -12.10 -8.66
CA SER A 46 3.18 -12.18 -10.01
C SER A 46 4.68 -11.86 -10.04
N PHE A 47 5.15 -10.89 -9.24
CA PHE A 47 6.58 -10.59 -9.12
C PHE A 47 7.39 -11.71 -8.45
N LYS A 48 6.79 -12.46 -7.51
CA LYS A 48 7.43 -13.63 -6.88
C LYS A 48 7.72 -14.75 -7.89
N GLU A 49 6.96 -14.83 -8.97
CA GLU A 49 7.15 -15.82 -10.04
C GLU A 49 8.21 -15.42 -11.07
N LEU A 50 8.65 -14.15 -11.09
CA LEU A 50 9.64 -13.68 -12.05
C LEU A 50 11.08 -14.04 -11.64
N PRO A 51 11.97 -14.33 -12.60
CA PRO A 51 13.40 -14.41 -12.32
C PRO A 51 13.94 -13.09 -11.74
N SER A 52 14.79 -13.15 -10.71
CA SER A 52 15.36 -11.95 -10.07
C SER A 52 16.09 -11.02 -11.04
N LYS A 53 16.73 -11.57 -12.08
CA LYS A 53 17.39 -10.79 -13.16
C LYS A 53 16.45 -9.90 -13.96
N ASP A 54 15.15 -10.18 -13.96
CA ASP A 54 14.15 -9.41 -14.70
C ASP A 54 13.58 -8.26 -13.88
N LEU A 55 13.83 -8.26 -12.56
CA LEU A 55 13.44 -7.24 -11.60
C LEU A 55 14.51 -6.13 -11.47
N PRO A 56 14.16 -4.97 -10.89
CA PRO A 56 15.09 -3.82 -10.75
C PRO A 56 16.24 -4.07 -9.78
N SER A 57 16.02 -4.90 -8.75
CA SER A 57 16.98 -5.26 -7.71
C SER A 57 16.69 -6.66 -7.16
N GLU A 58 17.67 -7.28 -6.48
CA GLU A 58 17.52 -8.61 -5.88
C GLU A 58 16.52 -8.62 -4.71
N ASP A 59 16.40 -7.50 -3.99
CA ASP A 59 15.49 -7.28 -2.87
C ASP A 59 14.12 -6.71 -3.29
N PHE A 60 13.87 -6.51 -4.59
CA PHE A 60 12.68 -5.82 -5.09
C PHE A 60 11.35 -6.38 -4.55
N VAL A 61 11.22 -7.71 -4.53
CA VAL A 61 10.00 -8.38 -4.02
C VAL A 61 9.82 -8.12 -2.52
N ALA A 62 10.92 -8.12 -1.76
CA ALA A 62 10.89 -7.84 -0.33
C ALA A 62 10.51 -6.38 -0.06
N LEU A 63 11.11 -5.43 -0.80
CA LEU A 63 10.78 -4.00 -0.71
C LEU A 63 9.32 -3.73 -1.08
N PHE A 64 8.79 -4.39 -2.11
CA PHE A 64 7.39 -4.23 -2.51
C PHE A 64 6.45 -4.76 -1.44
N SER A 65 6.73 -5.96 -0.91
CA SER A 65 5.96 -6.56 0.19
C SER A 65 5.99 -5.70 1.46
N GLU A 66 7.16 -5.18 1.83
CA GLU A 66 7.30 -4.29 2.98
C GLU A 66 6.55 -2.97 2.79
N SER A 67 6.59 -2.42 1.57
CA SER A 67 5.85 -1.21 1.23
C SER A 67 4.34 -1.42 1.34
N LEU A 68 3.83 -2.60 0.93
CA LEU A 68 2.40 -2.95 1.06
C LEU A 68 1.93 -2.93 2.51
N GLU A 69 2.77 -3.38 3.44
CA GLU A 69 2.42 -3.42 4.87
C GLU A 69 2.46 -2.04 5.55
N LYS A 70 3.26 -1.11 5.01
CA LYS A 70 3.55 0.17 5.63
C LYS A 70 2.80 1.36 5.03
N VAL A 71 2.44 1.28 3.75
CA VAL A 71 1.85 2.43 3.06
C VAL A 71 0.41 2.65 3.50
N GLU A 72 0.10 3.89 3.87
CA GLU A 72 -1.28 4.33 4.06
C GLU A 72 -1.88 4.72 2.71
N VAL A 73 -3.01 4.12 2.33
CA VAL A 73 -3.73 4.53 1.12
C VAL A 73 -5.07 5.13 1.53
N THR A 74 -5.31 6.37 1.11
CA THR A 74 -6.58 7.05 1.27
C THR A 74 -7.13 7.42 -0.09
N SER A 75 -8.44 7.34 -0.30
CA SER A 75 -9.06 7.89 -1.50
C SER A 75 -9.82 9.18 -1.20
N LEU A 76 -9.83 10.08 -2.18
CA LEU A 76 -10.58 11.33 -2.19
C LEU A 76 -11.40 11.39 -3.47
N ASP A 77 -12.51 12.13 -3.51
CA ASP A 77 -13.32 12.27 -4.73
C ASP A 77 -12.46 12.67 -5.93
N ARG A 78 -11.60 13.68 -5.73
CA ARG A 78 -10.61 14.16 -6.70
C ARG A 78 -9.31 14.50 -6.00
N VAL A 79 -8.20 14.20 -6.68
CA VAL A 79 -6.85 14.53 -6.22
C VAL A 79 -6.22 15.49 -7.22
N LYS A 80 -5.58 16.56 -6.73
CA LYS A 80 -4.99 17.60 -7.58
C LYS A 80 -3.55 17.89 -7.17
N LEU A 81 -2.68 17.98 -8.16
CA LEU A 81 -1.31 18.46 -8.02
C LEU A 81 -1.21 19.85 -8.67
N GLY A 82 -1.19 20.90 -7.84
CA GLY A 82 -1.44 22.26 -8.30
C GLY A 82 -2.84 22.40 -8.88
N ASP A 83 -2.95 22.91 -10.11
CA ASP A 83 -4.23 23.07 -10.81
C ASP A 83 -4.65 21.85 -11.64
N THR A 84 -3.83 20.79 -11.66
CA THR A 84 -4.06 19.60 -12.50
C THR A 84 -4.63 18.46 -11.67
N GLU A 85 -5.74 17.88 -12.12
CA GLU A 85 -6.30 16.66 -11.54
C GLU A 85 -5.49 15.44 -11.99
N VAL A 86 -5.09 14.60 -11.04
CA VAL A 86 -4.20 13.44 -11.24
C VAL A 86 -4.84 12.16 -10.70
N ASP A 87 -4.35 11.00 -11.16
CA ASP A 87 -4.86 9.70 -10.72
C ASP A 87 -4.52 9.41 -9.25
N ALA A 88 -3.30 9.74 -8.83
CA ALA A 88 -2.84 9.62 -7.46
C ALA A 88 -1.72 10.64 -7.15
N ILE A 89 -1.44 10.84 -5.86
CA ILE A 89 -0.25 11.55 -5.35
C ILE A 89 0.40 10.69 -4.28
N ASN A 90 1.72 10.58 -4.33
CA ASN A 90 2.52 9.88 -3.34
C ASN A 90 3.23 10.86 -2.39
N PHE A 91 3.47 10.39 -1.18
CA PHE A 91 4.25 11.06 -0.15
C PHE A 91 5.24 10.02 0.42
N PRO A 92 6.38 9.76 -0.25
CA PRO A 92 7.32 8.74 0.18
C PRO A 92 8.19 9.16 1.38
N ASP A 93 8.43 10.47 1.53
CA ASP A 93 9.42 11.02 2.48
C ASP A 93 8.86 11.37 3.87
N ILE A 94 7.69 10.84 4.23
CA ILE A 94 7.06 11.05 5.55
C ILE A 94 7.17 9.78 6.40
N ASP A 95 7.04 9.92 7.73
CA ASP A 95 7.24 8.80 8.68
C ASP A 95 6.37 7.57 8.36
N GLU A 96 5.17 7.80 7.82
CA GLU A 96 4.26 6.77 7.31
C GLU A 96 3.95 7.08 5.85
N PRO A 97 4.61 6.39 4.88
CA PRO A 97 4.43 6.68 3.46
C PRO A 97 2.97 6.63 3.06
N LYS A 98 2.53 7.58 2.23
CA LYS A 98 1.11 7.75 1.91
C LYS A 98 0.85 7.84 0.41
N ILE A 99 -0.28 7.27 -0.03
CA ILE A 99 -0.84 7.45 -1.37
C ILE A 99 -2.24 8.03 -1.25
N LEU A 100 -2.49 9.14 -1.93
CA LEU A 100 -3.81 9.73 -2.12
C LEU A 100 -4.35 9.35 -3.50
N LEU A 101 -5.46 8.62 -3.55
CA LEU A 101 -6.06 8.10 -4.79
C LEU A 101 -7.29 8.90 -5.20
N GLY A 102 -7.39 9.29 -6.47
CA GLY A 102 -8.56 9.97 -7.04
C GLY A 102 -9.68 8.99 -7.37
N ARG A 103 -10.75 9.00 -6.58
CA ARG A 103 -11.90 8.08 -6.68
C ARG A 103 -12.61 8.18 -8.02
N GLU A 104 -12.91 9.39 -8.48
CA GLU A 104 -13.63 9.59 -9.75
C GLU A 104 -12.84 9.02 -10.94
N ARG A 105 -11.51 9.23 -10.95
CA ARG A 105 -10.64 8.72 -12.02
C ARG A 105 -10.43 7.21 -11.93
N TRP A 106 -10.26 6.67 -10.72
CA TRP A 106 -10.17 5.23 -10.51
C TRP A 106 -11.39 4.49 -11.05
N LEU A 107 -12.59 5.01 -10.76
CA LEU A 107 -13.87 4.41 -11.15
C LEU A 107 -14.30 4.74 -12.59
N ASP A 108 -13.53 5.54 -13.32
CA ASP A 108 -13.85 5.89 -14.71
C ASP A 108 -13.85 4.62 -15.59
N PRO A 109 -14.95 4.32 -16.31
CA PRO A 109 -15.07 3.11 -17.12
C PRO A 109 -14.07 3.04 -18.29
N ARG A 110 -13.40 4.15 -18.62
CA ARG A 110 -12.34 4.21 -19.64
C ARG A 110 -11.00 3.71 -19.09
N ILE A 111 -10.82 3.68 -17.78
CA ILE A 111 -9.61 3.18 -17.13
C ILE A 111 -9.67 1.66 -17.07
N THR A 112 -8.78 1.02 -17.83
CA THR A 112 -8.72 -0.44 -17.92
C THR A 112 -8.01 -1.04 -16.71
N MET A 113 -8.22 -2.34 -16.48
CA MET A 113 -7.49 -3.08 -15.44
C MET A 113 -5.97 -3.01 -15.63
N ASP A 114 -5.51 -3.04 -16.88
CA ASP A 114 -4.09 -2.91 -17.22
C ASP A 114 -3.53 -1.53 -16.83
N MET A 115 -4.31 -0.46 -17.00
CA MET A 115 -3.94 0.88 -16.56
C MET A 115 -3.91 0.99 -15.02
N ARG A 116 -4.86 0.36 -14.32
CA ARG A 116 -4.85 0.31 -12.84
C ARG A 116 -3.61 -0.42 -12.31
N LYS A 117 -3.26 -1.56 -12.91
CA LYS A 117 -2.03 -2.30 -12.55
C LYS A 117 -0.78 -1.45 -12.81
N GLN A 118 -0.73 -0.73 -13.93
CA GLN A 118 0.38 0.19 -14.22
C GLN A 118 0.51 1.30 -13.17
N LEU A 119 -0.62 1.92 -12.80
CA LEU A 119 -0.67 2.96 -11.77
C LEU A 119 -0.17 2.44 -10.43
N ILE A 120 -0.69 1.29 -9.97
CA ILE A 120 -0.24 0.68 -8.71
C ILE A 120 1.27 0.46 -8.71
N ILE A 121 1.82 -0.14 -9.77
CA ILE A 121 3.27 -0.37 -9.86
C ILE A 121 4.02 0.97 -9.80
N HIS A 122 3.54 1.99 -10.51
CA HIS A 122 4.15 3.32 -10.49
C HIS A 122 4.17 3.93 -9.08
N GLU A 123 3.06 3.89 -8.34
CA GLU A 123 3.00 4.45 -6.99
C GLU A 123 3.95 3.72 -6.04
N PHE A 124 3.94 2.39 -6.03
CA PHE A 124 4.83 1.61 -5.17
C PHE A 124 6.31 1.78 -5.53
N LEU A 125 6.65 1.94 -6.82
CA LEU A 125 8.02 2.24 -7.23
C LEU A 125 8.53 3.52 -6.57
N SER A 126 7.70 4.58 -6.53
CA SER A 126 8.08 5.81 -5.85
C SER A 126 8.19 5.66 -4.34
N ILE A 127 7.32 4.88 -3.70
CA ILE A 127 7.40 4.58 -2.25
C ILE A 127 8.70 3.84 -1.92
N MET A 128 9.14 2.94 -2.80
CA MET A 128 10.41 2.22 -2.67
C MET A 128 11.65 3.04 -3.11
N GLY A 129 11.46 4.28 -3.57
CA GLY A 129 12.57 5.16 -3.99
C GLY A 129 13.11 4.92 -5.41
N PHE A 130 12.41 4.17 -6.25
CA PHE A 130 12.75 4.04 -7.67
C PHE A 130 12.22 5.24 -8.48
N ASP A 131 13.04 5.78 -9.37
CA ASP A 131 12.59 6.83 -10.31
C ASP A 131 11.79 6.21 -11.46
N ASP A 132 10.49 6.49 -11.47
CA ASP A 132 9.58 6.12 -12.55
C ASP A 132 8.75 7.31 -13.07
N LYS A 133 9.32 8.52 -13.05
CA LYS A 133 8.63 9.76 -13.46
C LYS A 133 7.94 9.69 -14.83
N TYR A 134 8.44 8.85 -15.73
CA TYR A 134 7.94 8.68 -17.11
C TYR A 134 7.29 7.32 -17.37
N TYR A 135 6.90 6.59 -16.32
CA TYR A 135 6.23 5.28 -16.43
C TYR A 135 7.03 4.20 -17.19
N ARG A 136 8.35 4.35 -17.32
CA ARG A 136 9.17 3.42 -18.10
C ARG A 136 9.32 2.09 -17.37
N LEU A 137 9.59 2.15 -16.06
CA LEU A 137 9.82 0.98 -15.24
C LEU A 137 8.49 0.29 -14.92
N SER A 138 7.46 1.03 -14.53
CA SER A 138 6.13 0.45 -14.29
C SER A 138 5.56 -0.24 -15.54
N HIS A 139 5.69 0.38 -16.72
CA HIS A 139 5.25 -0.22 -17.97
C HIS A 139 6.00 -1.53 -18.28
N ARG A 140 7.34 -1.55 -18.13
CA ARG A 140 8.14 -2.77 -18.33
C ARG A 140 7.72 -3.88 -17.36
N LEU A 141 7.60 -3.56 -16.07
CA LEU A 141 7.25 -4.55 -15.04
C LEU A 141 5.86 -5.11 -15.27
N LYS A 142 4.89 -4.26 -15.60
CA LYS A 142 3.55 -4.69 -16.00
C LYS A 142 3.60 -5.69 -17.18
N GLN A 143 4.36 -5.38 -18.22
CA GLN A 143 4.50 -6.29 -19.37
C GLN A 143 5.11 -7.65 -19.01
N LEU A 144 5.97 -7.71 -17.99
CA LEU A 144 6.54 -8.98 -17.53
C LEU A 144 5.48 -9.84 -16.84
N ILE A 145 4.65 -9.25 -15.97
CA ILE A 145 3.61 -9.98 -15.24
C ILE A 145 2.34 -10.25 -16.07
N SER A 146 2.11 -9.50 -17.16
CA SER A 146 0.98 -9.75 -18.07
C SER A 146 1.23 -10.88 -19.07
N LYS A 147 2.48 -11.36 -19.20
CA LYS A 147 2.77 -12.49 -20.10
C LYS A 147 2.19 -13.75 -19.48
N PRO A 148 1.37 -14.54 -20.21
CA PRO A 148 0.92 -15.83 -19.69
C PRO A 148 2.15 -16.67 -19.35
N SER A 149 2.22 -17.20 -18.13
CA SER A 149 3.31 -18.09 -17.74
C SER A 149 3.32 -19.26 -18.71
N ILE A 150 4.29 -19.31 -19.61
CA ILE A 150 4.50 -20.50 -20.44
C ILE A 150 5.07 -21.53 -19.46
N ARG A 151 4.20 -22.24 -18.73
CA ARG A 151 4.61 -23.38 -17.92
C ARG A 151 5.15 -24.42 -18.91
N PRO A 152 6.43 -24.78 -18.87
CA PRO A 152 6.89 -25.93 -19.63
C PRO A 152 6.14 -27.16 -19.07
N ASN A 153 5.44 -27.87 -19.96
CA ASN A 153 4.83 -29.17 -19.65
C ASN A 153 5.88 -30.18 -19.18
#